data_AF-A0A5D2IV85-F1
#
_entry.id   AF-A0A5D2IV85-F1
#
_cell.length_a   1.000
_cell.length_b   1.000
_cell.length_c   1.000
_cell.angle_alpha   90.00
_cell.angle_beta   90.00
_cell.angle_gamma   90.00
#
_symmetry.space_group_name_H-M   'P 1'
#
loop_
_entity.id
_entity.type
_entity.pdbx_description
1 polymer ?
#
loop_
_entity_poly.entity_id
_entity_poly.type
_entity_poly.pdbx_seq_one_letter_code
_entity_poly.pdbx_strand_id
1 'polypeptide(L)'
;MVSTEKLAQKHGCTPAQLALAWVLHQGDDVAPIPGTTKITNLDSNIDAVRLKFTEEDLKEITAVVPLNEIAGSRTLDRLSHLTWKFANTPTKEKKTGS
;
A
#
# COMPACT_ATOMS: atom_id res chain seq x y z
N MET A 1 -21.00 -12.65 4.74
CA MET A 1 -19.62 -12.15 4.88
C MET A 1 -19.55 -10.79 4.21
N VAL A 2 -19.23 -9.73 4.96
CA VAL A 2 -19.07 -8.37 4.41
C VAL A 2 -17.70 -8.32 3.72
N SER A 3 -17.62 -7.77 2.51
CA SER A 3 -16.33 -7.58 1.80
C SER A 3 -15.91 -6.12 1.86
N THR A 4 -14.61 -5.88 1.72
CA THR A 4 -14.01 -4.53 1.74
C THR A 4 -14.63 -3.61 0.70
N GLU A 5 -15.03 -4.12 -0.48
CA GLU A 5 -15.69 -3.33 -1.52
C GLU A 5 -17.06 -2.81 -1.10
N LYS A 6 -17.85 -3.63 -0.39
CA LYS A 6 -19.18 -3.20 0.10
C LYS A 6 -19.04 -2.12 1.17
N LEU A 7 -18.04 -2.27 2.03
CA LEU A 7 -17.77 -1.31 3.09
C LEU A 7 -17.24 0.02 2.51
N ALA A 8 -16.37 -0.06 1.50
CA ALA A 8 -15.89 1.12 0.79
C ALA A 8 -17.07 1.87 0.11
N GLN A 9 -18.00 1.14 -0.50
CA GLN A 9 -19.24 1.74 -1.06
C GLN A 9 -20.11 2.41 0.00
N LYS A 10 -20.28 1.80 1.18
CA LYS A 10 -21.01 2.39 2.32
C LYS A 10 -20.43 3.75 2.71
N HIS A 11 -19.11 3.89 2.67
CA HIS A 11 -18.38 5.12 3.01
C HIS A 11 -18.09 6.03 1.81
N GLY A 12 -18.60 5.70 0.61
CA GLY A 12 -18.40 6.50 -0.59
C GLY A 12 -16.94 6.62 -1.03
N CYS A 13 -16.10 5.66 -0.67
CA CYS A 13 -14.67 5.66 -0.96
C CYS A 13 -14.24 4.42 -1.74
N THR A 14 -13.00 4.41 -2.22
CA THR A 14 -12.40 3.22 -2.82
C THR A 14 -11.84 2.29 -1.74
N PRO A 15 -11.70 0.98 -2.01
CA PRO A 15 -11.08 0.05 -1.05
C PRO A 15 -9.68 0.47 -0.60
N ALA A 16 -8.89 1.08 -1.49
CA ALA A 16 -7.56 1.60 -1.17
C ALA A 16 -7.64 2.78 -0.19
N GLN A 17 -8.61 3.69 -0.39
CA GLN A 17 -8.85 4.80 0.54
C GLN A 17 -9.36 4.30 1.89
N LEU A 18 -10.27 3.32 1.90
CA LEU A 18 -10.77 2.69 3.13
C LEU A 18 -9.61 2.11 3.95
N ALA A 19 -8.73 1.35 3.30
CA ALA A 19 -7.57 0.75 3.94
C ALA A 19 -6.59 1.81 4.49
N LEU A 20 -6.23 2.82 3.68
CA LEU A 20 -5.31 3.87 4.10
C LEU A 20 -5.89 4.71 5.25
N ALA A 21 -7.18 5.05 5.17
CA ALA A 21 -7.87 5.79 6.21
C ALA A 21 -7.99 4.98 7.50
N TRP A 22 -8.22 3.67 7.43
CA TRP A 22 -8.21 2.79 8.61
C TRP A 22 -6.83 2.75 9.29
N VAL A 23 -5.73 2.68 8.52
CA VAL A 23 -4.37 2.73 9.08
C VAL A 23 -4.12 4.05 9.80
N LEU A 24 -4.55 5.18 9.22
CA LEU A 24 -4.45 6.51 9.84
C LEU A 24 -5.22 6.63 11.16
N HIS A 25 -6.26 5.81 11.37
CA HIS A 25 -7.05 5.80 12.61
C HIS A 25 -6.54 4.80 13.67
N GLN A 26 -5.42 4.09 13.43
CA GLN A 26 -4.87 3.14 14.41
C GLN A 26 -4.21 3.82 15.62
N GLY A 27 -3.81 5.09 15.49
CA GLY A 27 -3.21 5.86 16.56
C GLY A 27 -2.59 7.16 16.04
N ASP A 28 -2.45 8.15 16.92
CA ASP A 28 -1.84 9.45 16.59
C ASP A 28 -0.33 9.34 16.29
N ASP A 29 0.28 8.21 16.64
CA ASP A 29 1.67 7.84 16.40
C ASP A 29 1.86 7.04 15.09
N VAL A 30 0.79 6.78 14.34
CA VAL A 30 0.83 6.01 13.09
C VAL A 30 0.82 6.94 11.87
N ALA A 31 1.97 7.05 11.20
CA ALA A 31 2.13 7.83 9.97
C ALA A 31 2.42 6.91 8.77
N PRO A 32 1.40 6.47 8.00
CA PRO A 32 1.62 5.67 6.81
C PRO A 32 2.34 6.49 5.72
N ILE A 33 3.22 5.84 4.97
CA ILE A 33 4.03 6.47 3.92
C ILE A 33 3.65 5.86 2.55
N PRO A 34 2.43 6.12 2.04
CA PRO A 34 1.98 5.52 0.80
C PRO A 34 2.74 6.11 -0.41
N GLY A 35 3.58 5.28 -1.04
CA GLY A 35 4.27 5.62 -2.28
C GLY A 35 3.38 5.41 -3.51
N THR A 36 3.45 6.32 -4.48
CA THR A 36 2.79 6.17 -5.78
C THR A 36 3.60 6.83 -6.90
N THR A 37 3.48 6.32 -8.12
CA THR A 37 4.06 6.91 -9.34
C THR A 37 3.03 7.67 -10.19
N LYS A 38 1.74 7.63 -9.80
CA LYS A 38 0.63 8.28 -10.52
C LYS A 38 0.02 9.38 -9.66
N ILE A 39 -0.22 10.54 -10.28
CA ILE A 39 -0.84 11.71 -9.62
C ILE A 39 -2.27 11.38 -9.16
N THR A 40 -3.06 10.68 -9.97
CA THR A 40 -4.44 10.27 -9.60
C THR A 40 -4.49 9.45 -8.30
N ASN A 41 -3.45 8.67 -8.04
CA ASN A 41 -3.35 7.89 -6.80
C ASN A 41 -2.88 8.77 -5.64
N LEU A 42 -2.07 9.80 -5.89
CA LEU A 42 -1.71 10.79 -4.88
C LEU A 42 -2.96 11.53 -4.40
N ASP A 43 -3.80 11.98 -5.34
CA ASP A 43 -5.07 12.65 -5.03
C ASP A 43 -5.98 11.72 -4.20
N SER A 44 -6.12 10.47 -4.62
CA SER A 44 -6.86 9.45 -3.88
C SER A 44 -6.32 9.22 -2.47
N ASN A 45 -4.99 9.18 -2.29
CA ASN A 45 -4.36 9.04 -0.98
C ASN A 45 -4.66 10.24 -0.07
N ILE A 46 -4.65 11.45 -0.62
CA ILE A 46 -4.98 12.67 0.13
C ILE A 46 -6.45 12.64 0.56
N ASP A 47 -7.35 12.22 -0.33
CA ASP A 47 -8.77 12.10 -0.02
C ASP A 47 -9.04 11.06 1.08
N ALA A 48 -8.24 9.99 1.17
CA ALA A 48 -8.32 9.02 2.26
C ALA A 48 -8.09 9.66 3.64
N VAL A 49 -7.17 10.62 3.75
CA VAL A 49 -6.86 11.33 5.01
C VAL A 49 -8.07 12.12 5.52
N ARG A 50 -8.97 12.52 4.62
CA ARG A 50 -10.16 13.31 4.95
C ARG A 50 -11.33 12.47 5.43
N LEU A 51 -11.27 11.15 5.26
CA LEU A 51 -12.31 10.25 5.74
C LEU A 51 -12.33 10.23 7.27
N LYS A 52 -13.54 10.22 7.83
CA LYS A 52 -13.79 10.14 9.27
C LYS A 52 -14.67 8.92 9.53
N PHE A 53 -14.31 8.13 10.53
CA PHE A 53 -15.04 6.94 10.92
C PHE A 53 -15.48 7.05 12.38
N THR A 54 -16.63 6.47 12.70
CA THR A 54 -16.99 6.24 14.11
C THR A 54 -16.27 5.00 14.66
N GLU A 55 -16.31 4.80 15.97
CA GLU A 55 -15.75 3.58 16.57
C GLU A 55 -16.43 2.31 16.06
N GLU A 56 -17.74 2.37 15.77
CA GLU A 56 -18.50 1.27 15.19
C GLU A 56 -18.04 0.96 13.77
N ASP A 57 -17.81 1.98 12.95
CA ASP A 57 -17.27 1.80 11.60
C ASP A 57 -15.87 1.19 11.66
N LEU A 58 -15.00 1.65 12.55
CA LEU A 58 -13.66 1.08 12.73
C LEU A 58 -13.71 -0.39 13.17
N LYS A 59 -14.64 -0.76 14.05
CA LYS A 59 -14.87 -2.17 14.43
C LYS A 59 -15.34 -3.00 13.24
N GLU A 60 -16.25 -2.48 12.42
CA GLU A 60 -16.74 -3.14 11.22
C GLU A 60 -15.60 -3.34 10.19
N ILE A 61 -14.81 -2.29 9.93
CA ILE A 61 -13.66 -2.36 9.01
C ILE A 61 -12.63 -3.38 9.49
N THR A 62 -12.29 -3.34 10.78
CA THR A 62 -11.32 -4.28 11.38
C THR A 62 -11.80 -5.73 11.30
N ALA A 63 -13.10 -5.99 11.46
CA ALA A 63 -13.65 -7.34 11.35
C ALA A 63 -13.58 -7.92 9.93
N VAL A 64 -13.50 -7.07 8.91
CA VAL A 64 -13.40 -7.47 7.49
C VAL A 64 -11.93 -7.66 7.06
N VAL A 65 -10.98 -7.02 7.74
CA VAL A 65 -9.54 -7.13 7.43
C VAL A 65 -8.95 -8.38 8.10
N PRO A 66 -8.51 -9.41 7.35
CA PRO A 66 -7.91 -10.61 7.93
C PRO A 66 -6.53 -10.30 8.53
N LEU A 67 -6.46 -10.18 9.86
CA LEU A 67 -5.20 -9.97 10.61
C LEU A 67 -4.15 -11.06 10.33
N ASN A 68 -4.60 -12.26 9.97
CA ASN A 68 -3.83 -13.45 9.70
C ASN A 68 -3.15 -13.48 8.31
N GLU A 69 -3.55 -12.63 7.36
CA GLU A 69 -2.86 -12.48 6.05
C GLU A 69 -1.71 -11.46 6.08
N ILE A 70 -1.74 -10.54 7.05
CA ILE A 70 -0.79 -9.41 7.14
C ILE A 70 0.51 -9.80 7.84
N ALA A 71 0.51 -10.92 8.55
CA ALA A 71 1.72 -11.63 8.99
C ALA A 71 2.42 -12.29 7.78
N GLY A 72 2.75 -11.49 6.76
CA GLY A 72 3.48 -11.93 5.58
C GLY A 72 4.94 -12.23 5.89
N SER A 73 5.53 -13.09 5.07
CA SER A 73 6.98 -13.28 5.02
C SER A 73 7.68 -11.94 4.81
N ARG A 74 8.79 -11.69 5.53
CA ARG A 74 9.66 -10.51 5.33
C ARG A 74 10.25 -10.42 3.93
N THR A 75 10.07 -11.46 3.11
CA THR A 75 10.50 -11.54 1.72
C THR A 75 9.28 -11.79 0.85
N LEU A 76 8.98 -10.86 -0.07
CA LEU A 76 8.08 -11.16 -1.18
C LEU A 76 8.66 -12.35 -1.94
N ASP A 77 7.89 -13.42 -2.09
CA ASP A 77 8.29 -14.61 -2.85
C ASP A 77 8.82 -14.25 -4.25
N ARG A 78 8.21 -13.24 -4.90
CA ARG A 78 8.63 -12.67 -6.18
C ARG A 78 10.03 -12.02 -6.17
N LEU A 79 10.50 -11.51 -5.03
CA LEU A 79 11.81 -10.84 -4.89
C LEU A 79 12.92 -11.81 -4.46
N SER A 80 12.62 -13.07 -4.18
CA SER A 80 13.60 -14.11 -3.87
C SER A 80 14.69 -14.26 -4.95
N HIS A 81 14.38 -13.89 -6.20
CA HIS A 81 15.29 -13.99 -7.34
C HIS A 81 16.10 -12.72 -7.65
N LEU A 82 15.89 -11.60 -6.94
CA LEU A 82 16.72 -10.38 -7.06
C LEU A 82 18.06 -10.58 -6.34
N THR A 83 18.85 -11.50 -6.90
CA THR A 83 20.20 -11.83 -6.48
C THR A 83 21.20 -10.90 -7.15
N TRP A 84 22.44 -10.85 -6.64
CA TRP A 84 23.58 -10.12 -7.20
C TRP A 84 23.86 -10.42 -8.70
N LYS A 85 23.19 -11.41 -9.28
CA LYS A 85 23.27 -11.87 -10.67
C LYS A 85 23.08 -10.77 -11.73
N PHE A 86 22.42 -9.65 -11.40
CA PHE A 86 22.22 -8.52 -12.32
C PHE A 86 23.06 -7.27 -11.98
N ALA A 87 23.97 -7.35 -11.01
CA ALA A 87 24.89 -6.26 -10.65
C ALA A 87 26.07 -6.13 -11.64
N ASN A 88 25.78 -6.02 -12.93
CA ASN A 88 26.81 -5.89 -13.96
C ASN A 88 27.24 -4.42 -14.13
N THR A 89 28.55 -4.20 -14.29
CA THR A 89 29.11 -2.90 -14.64
C THR A 89 29.35 -2.84 -16.15
N PRO A 90 28.83 -1.84 -16.88
CA PRO A 90 29.11 -1.70 -18.31
C PRO A 90 30.61 -1.58 -18.56
N THR A 91 31.14 -2.37 -19.50
CA THR A 91 32.57 -2.32 -19.85
C THR A 91 32.90 -1.03 -20.60
N LYS A 92 34.03 -0.41 -20.27
CA LYS A 92 34.52 0.80 -20.94
C LYS A 92 34.78 0.49 -22.42
N GLU A 93 34.00 1.10 -23.32
CA GLU A 93 34.23 1.00 -24.76
C GLU A 93 35.67 1.45 -25.07
N LYS A 94 36.45 0.56 -25.71
CA LYS A 94 37.73 0.96 -26.30
C LYS A 94 37.40 1.77 -27.54
N LYS A 95 37.63 3.09 -27.50
CA LYS A 95 37.74 3.89 -28.72
C LYS A 95 38.85 3.29 -29.57
N THR A 96 38.50 2.52 -30.59
CA THR A 96 39.41 2.19 -31.68
C THR A 96 39.63 3.47 -32.47
N GLY A 97 40.74 4.14 -32.17
CA GLY A 97 41.30 5.13 -33.08
C GLY A 97 41.80 4.42 -34.33
N SER A 98 41.29 4.88 -35.48
CA SER A 98 42.02 4.92 -36.75
C SER A 98 41.59 6.16 -37.50
#